data_AF-A0A6B3FGT6-F1
#
_entry.id   AF-A0A6B3FGT6-F1
#
_cell.length_a   1.000
_cell.length_b   1.000
_cell.length_c   1.000
_cell.angle_alpha   90.00
_cell.angle_beta   90.00
_cell.angle_gamma   90.00
#
_symmetry.space_group_name_H-M   'P 1'
#
loop_
_entity.id
_entity.type
_entity.pdbx_description
1 polymer ?
#
loop_
_entity_poly.entity_id
_entity_poly.type
_entity_poly.pdbx_seq_one_letter_code
_entity_poly.pdbx_strand_id
1 'polypeptide(L)'
;LLHGFPQFWWTWRHQMTALADAGFRAVAMDLRGVGGSDRTPRGYDPANLALDVTGVIRSLGEPDAALVGHDLGGYLAWTAAVMRP
;
A
#
# COMPACT_ATOMS: atom_id res chain seq x y z
N LEU A 1 -4.40 -1.52 -0.43
CA LEU A 1 -4.89 -0.36 0.35
C LEU A 1 -3.70 0.32 1.02
N LEU A 2 -3.47 1.60 0.72
CA LEU A 2 -2.33 2.40 1.20
C LEU A 2 -2.82 3.49 2.17
N HIS A 3 -2.32 3.48 3.40
CA HIS A 3 -2.74 4.44 4.43
C HIS A 3 -2.02 5.79 4.28
N GLY A 4 -2.57 6.82 4.92
CA GLY A 4 -1.96 8.14 5.11
C GLY A 4 -1.09 8.24 6.37
N PHE A 5 -0.53 9.42 6.63
CA PHE A 5 0.18 9.70 7.88
C PHE A 5 -0.75 10.37 8.91
N PRO A 6 -0.66 10.07 10.22
CA PRO A 6 0.21 9.10 10.92
C PRO A 6 -0.47 7.72 11.11
N GLN A 7 -1.28 7.30 10.14
CA GLN A 7 -2.07 6.08 10.24
C GLN A 7 -1.23 4.84 9.87
N PHE A 8 -1.83 3.66 9.98
CA PHE A 8 -1.27 2.38 9.54
C PHE A 8 -2.40 1.52 8.96
N TRP A 9 -2.14 0.28 8.53
CA TRP A 9 -3.07 -0.59 7.80
C TRP A 9 -4.47 -0.66 8.44
N TRP A 10 -4.55 -0.57 9.78
CA TRP A 10 -5.79 -0.67 10.56
C TRP A 10 -6.85 0.37 10.23
N THR A 11 -6.45 1.49 9.61
CA THR A 11 -7.41 2.48 9.08
C THR A 11 -8.40 1.85 8.10
N TRP A 12 -7.98 0.81 7.39
CA TRP A 12 -8.76 0.12 6.37
C TRP A 12 -9.57 -1.07 6.88
N ARG A 13 -9.54 -1.40 8.19
CA ARG A 13 -10.13 -2.64 8.72
C ARG A 13 -11.58 -2.90 8.29
N HIS A 14 -12.38 -1.84 8.20
CA HIS A 14 -13.79 -1.93 7.80
C HIS A 14 -13.94 -2.11 6.29
N GLN A 15 -13.14 -1.39 5.50
CA GLN A 15 -13.13 -1.51 4.05
C GLN A 15 -12.60 -2.88 3.60
N MET A 16 -11.63 -3.45 4.33
CA MET A 16 -11.12 -4.79 4.03
C MET A 16 -12.21 -5.85 4.13
N THR A 17 -13.03 -5.81 5.18
CA THR A 17 -14.19 -6.71 5.32
C THR A 17 -15.20 -6.48 4.20
N ALA A 18 -15.58 -5.23 3.94
CA ALA A 18 -16.55 -4.92 2.88
C ALA A 18 -16.07 -5.34 1.48
N LEU A 19 -14.77 -5.20 1.18
CA LEU A 19 -14.19 -5.64 -0.09
C LEU A 19 -14.12 -7.16 -0.20
N ALA A 20 -13.78 -7.85 0.89
CA ALA A 20 -13.80 -9.31 0.94
C ALA A 20 -15.21 -9.87 0.74
N ASP A 21 -16.22 -9.27 1.38
CA ASP A 21 -17.64 -9.64 1.22
C ASP A 21 -18.13 -9.40 -0.22
N ALA A 22 -17.56 -8.41 -0.90
CA ALA A 22 -17.81 -8.14 -2.32
C ALA A 22 -17.02 -9.06 -3.28
N GLY A 23 -16.24 -10.02 -2.76
CA GLY A 23 -15.51 -11.01 -3.56
C GLY A 23 -14.09 -10.63 -3.96
N PHE A 24 -13.53 -9.53 -3.43
CA PHE A 24 -12.15 -9.12 -3.70
C PHE A 24 -11.16 -9.68 -2.68
N ARG A 25 -9.92 -9.95 -3.11
CA ARG A 25 -8.80 -10.16 -2.18
C ARG A 25 -8.34 -8.81 -1.62
N ALA A 26 -8.85 -8.43 -0.45
CA ALA A 26 -8.49 -7.17 0.19
C ALA A 26 -7.13 -7.26 0.91
N VAL A 27 -6.17 -6.41 0.55
CA VAL A 27 -4.84 -6.33 1.17
C VAL A 27 -4.54 -4.90 1.58
N ALA A 28 -4.17 -4.70 2.84
CA ALA A 28 -3.61 -3.45 3.35
C ALA A 28 -2.16 -3.69 3.80
N MET A 29 -1.27 -2.77 3.45
CA MET A 29 0.13 -2.82 3.89
C MET A 29 0.44 -1.64 4.80
N ASP A 30 1.39 -1.83 5.70
CA ASP A 30 2.06 -0.73 6.38
C ASP A 30 3.18 -0.18 5.50
N LEU A 31 3.17 1.12 5.25
CA LEU A 31 4.25 1.79 4.54
C LEU A 31 5.55 1.69 5.36
N ARG A 32 6.70 1.70 4.67
CA ARG A 32 8.03 1.71 5.28
C ARG A 32 8.10 2.73 6.43
N GLY A 33 8.65 2.33 7.57
CA GLY A 33 8.76 3.15 8.77
C GLY A 33 7.50 3.28 9.62
N VAL A 34 6.38 2.66 9.22
CA VAL A 34 5.09 2.75 9.90
C VAL A 34 4.60 1.36 10.35
N GLY A 35 3.86 1.32 11.44
CA GLY A 35 3.23 0.08 11.94
C GLY A 35 4.25 -1.05 12.15
N GLY A 36 3.94 -2.21 11.55
CA GLY A 36 4.76 -3.42 11.55
C GLY A 36 5.88 -3.46 10.52
N SER A 37 6.00 -2.45 9.64
CA SER A 37 7.08 -2.36 8.68
C SER A 37 8.38 -1.83 9.30
N ASP A 38 9.51 -2.24 8.74
CA ASP A 38 10.83 -1.82 9.20
C ASP A 38 11.02 -0.30 9.15
N ARG A 39 11.68 0.23 10.17
CA ARG A 39 12.13 1.63 10.25
C ARG A 39 13.54 1.73 9.70
N THR A 40 13.65 1.85 8.39
CA THR A 40 14.94 1.99 7.72
C THR A 40 15.50 3.41 7.91
N PRO A 41 16.83 3.63 7.82
CA PRO A 41 17.41 4.97 7.93
C PRO A 41 17.22 5.82 6.65
N ARG A 42 16.77 5.22 5.54
CA ARG A 42 16.66 5.87 4.22
C ARG A 42 15.67 5.18 3.29
N GLY A 43 15.42 5.80 2.13
CA GLY A 43 14.59 5.28 1.05
C GLY A 43 13.09 5.56 1.24
N TYR A 44 12.77 6.69 1.85
CA TYR A 44 11.39 7.20 1.96
C TYR A 44 11.02 8.10 0.76
N ASP A 45 11.88 8.19 -0.24
CA ASP A 45 11.54 8.88 -1.48
C ASP A 45 10.45 8.09 -2.25
N PRO A 46 9.67 8.79 -3.10
CA PRO A 46 8.51 8.19 -3.76
C PRO A 46 8.85 6.99 -4.65
N ALA A 47 10.05 6.96 -5.25
CA ALA A 47 10.46 5.86 -6.11
C ALA A 47 10.66 4.58 -5.31
N ASN A 48 11.42 4.65 -4.21
CA ASN A 48 11.60 3.51 -3.32
C ASN A 48 10.27 3.03 -2.69
N LEU A 49 9.40 3.94 -2.29
CA LEU A 49 8.09 3.56 -1.74
C LEU A 49 7.17 2.92 -2.81
N ALA A 50 7.24 3.36 -4.07
CA ALA A 50 6.57 2.68 -5.17
C ALA A 50 7.14 1.27 -5.45
N LEU A 51 8.46 1.09 -5.30
CA LEU A 51 9.08 -0.24 -5.35
C LEU A 51 8.51 -1.15 -4.25
N ASP A 52 8.37 -0.66 -3.02
CA ASP A 52 7.80 -1.43 -1.92
C ASP A 52 6.36 -1.89 -2.22
N VAL A 53 5.51 -0.97 -2.71
CA VAL A 53 4.11 -1.28 -3.07
C VAL A 53 4.04 -2.39 -4.11
N THR A 54 4.77 -2.26 -5.22
CA THR A 54 4.77 -3.28 -6.28
C THR A 54 5.49 -4.57 -5.87
N GLY A 55 6.47 -4.48 -4.98
CA GLY A 55 7.13 -5.63 -4.37
C GLY A 55 6.15 -6.47 -3.55
N VAL A 56 5.28 -5.83 -2.76
CA VAL A 56 4.22 -6.53 -2.01
C VAL A 56 3.21 -7.19 -2.93
N ILE A 57 2.77 -6.53 -4.02
CA ILE A 57 1.85 -7.14 -5.00
C ILE A 57 2.45 -8.44 -5.55
N ARG A 58 3.70 -8.37 -6.01
CA ARG A 58 4.42 -9.51 -6.59
C ARG A 58 4.68 -10.62 -5.56
N SER A 59 5.04 -10.28 -4.32
CA SER A 59 5.29 -11.29 -3.27
C SER A 59 4.02 -12.04 -2.87
N LEU A 60 2.84 -11.46 -3.11
CA LEU A 60 1.54 -12.10 -2.93
C LEU A 60 1.11 -12.98 -4.12
N GLY A 61 1.93 -13.05 -5.17
CA GLY A 61 1.70 -13.86 -6.37
C GLY A 61 0.84 -13.19 -7.44
N GLU A 62 0.50 -11.92 -7.27
CA GLU A 62 -0.38 -11.21 -8.20
C GLU A 62 0.44 -10.43 -9.26
N PRO A 63 0.04 -10.45 -10.54
CA PRO A 63 0.71 -9.69 -11.60
C PRO A 63 0.32 -8.20 -11.58
N ASP A 64 -0.88 -7.87 -11.10
CA ASP A 64 -1.44 -6.53 -11.02
C ASP A 64 -2.33 -6.37 -9.77
N ALA A 65 -2.78 -5.13 -9.49
CA ALA A 65 -3.74 -4.85 -8.42
C ALA A 65 -4.44 -3.51 -8.63
N ALA A 66 -5.66 -3.39 -8.11
CA ALA A 66 -6.31 -2.10 -7.91
C ALA A 66 -5.72 -1.40 -6.68
N LEU A 67 -5.07 -0.25 -6.89
CA LEU A 67 -4.52 0.56 -5.80
C LEU A 67 -5.54 1.57 -5.29
N VAL A 68 -5.81 1.52 -3.99
CA VAL A 68 -6.60 2.51 -3.26
C VAL A 68 -5.72 3.11 -2.19
N GLY A 69 -5.65 4.45 -2.15
CA GLY A 69 -4.86 5.17 -1.18
C GLY A 69 -5.56 6.46 -0.74
N HIS A 70 -5.27 6.91 0.48
CA HIS A 70 -5.71 8.20 1.00
C HIS A 70 -4.51 8.98 1.56
N ASP A 71 -4.53 10.32 1.48
CA ASP A 71 -3.42 11.18 1.93
C ASP A 71 -2.09 10.76 1.25
N LEU A 72 -1.01 10.50 2.00
CA LEU A 72 0.26 10.00 1.48
C LEU A 72 0.09 8.70 0.69
N GLY A 73 -0.83 7.83 1.12
CA GLY A 73 -1.17 6.61 0.40
C GLY A 73 -1.79 6.89 -0.98
N GLY A 74 -2.56 7.97 -1.12
CA GLY A 74 -3.13 8.39 -2.41
C GLY A 74 -2.05 8.90 -3.36
N TYR A 75 -1.14 9.73 -2.84
CA TYR A 75 0.04 10.17 -3.58
C TYR A 75 0.88 8.97 -4.05
N LEU A 76 1.13 7.99 -3.18
CA LEU A 76 1.89 6.79 -3.53
C LEU A 76 1.17 5.86 -4.50
N ALA A 77 -0.16 5.77 -4.46
CA ALA A 77 -0.91 4.98 -5.43
C ALA A 77 -0.71 5.49 -6.85
N TRP A 78 -0.83 6.81 -7.08
CA TRP A 78 -0.54 7.40 -8.39
C TRP A 78 0.92 7.28 -8.76
N THR A 79 1.82 7.50 -7.81
CA THR A 79 3.25 7.39 -8.04
C THR A 79 3.65 5.97 -8.48
N ALA A 80 3.10 4.94 -7.84
CA ALA A 80 3.32 3.54 -8.23
C ALA A 80 2.76 3.25 -9.63
N ALA A 81 1.53 3.70 -9.92
CA ALA A 81 0.93 3.49 -11.24
C ALA A 81 1.71 4.14 -12.39
N VAL A 82 2.29 5.33 -12.16
CA VAL A 82 3.11 6.01 -13.18
C VAL A 82 4.48 5.38 -13.33
N MET A 83 5.15 5.09 -12.21
CA MET A 83 6.54 4.61 -12.26
C MET A 83 6.63 3.11 -12.59
N ARG A 84 5.60 2.32 -12.23
CA ARG A 84 5.61 0.86 -12.27
C ARG A 84 4.26 0.32 -12.82
N PRO A 85 3.96 0.57 -14.11
CA PRO A 85 2.71 0.14 -14.73
C PRO A 85 2.61 -1.39 -14.85
#